data_AF-A0A810D7N7-F1
#
_entry.id   AF-A0A810D7N7-F1
#
_cell.length_a   1.000
_cell.length_b   1.000
_cell.length_c   1.000
_cell.angle_alpha   90.00
_cell.angle_beta   90.00
_cell.angle_gamma   90.00
#
_symmetry.space_group_name_H-M   'P 1'
#
loop_
_entity.id
_entity.type
_entity.pdbx_description
1 polymer ?
#
loop_
_entity_poly.entity_id
_entity_poly.type
_entity_poly.pdbx_seq_one_letter_code
_entity_poly.pdbx_strand_id
1 'polypeptide(L)'
;MQKNGAAIVFSAGDLVGHLNCRYLTYLDLKVAQGELARPRVRDDPTLDALTERGKIHERGFVDHLAEQGGSVARRWSAATQ
;
A
#
# COMPACT_ATOMS: atom_id res chain seq x y z
N MET A 1 1.00 -0.66 -6.41
CA MET A 1 1.12 0.33 -7.49
C MET A 1 -0.29 0.75 -7.88
N GLN A 2 -0.55 2.04 -8.06
CA GLN A 2 -1.89 2.56 -8.38
C GLN A 2 -1.82 3.64 -9.45
N LYS A 3 -2.80 3.65 -10.37
CA LYS A 3 -2.96 4.73 -11.36
C LYS A 3 -3.87 5.82 -10.79
N ASN A 4 -3.37 7.04 -10.68
CA ASN A 4 -4.11 8.23 -10.26
C ASN A 4 -4.09 9.26 -11.39
N GLY A 5 -5.18 9.28 -12.19
CA GLY A 5 -5.24 10.05 -13.43
C GLY A 5 -4.15 9.59 -14.42
N ALA A 6 -3.24 10.50 -14.76
CA ALA A 6 -2.10 10.21 -15.64
C ALA A 6 -0.85 9.69 -14.89
N ALA A 7 -0.82 9.79 -13.55
CA ALA A 7 0.34 9.42 -12.76
C ALA A 7 0.24 7.98 -12.23
N ILE A 8 1.38 7.31 -12.11
CA ILE A 8 1.52 6.07 -11.34
C ILE A 8 2.09 6.42 -9.97
N VAL A 9 1.37 6.01 -8.92
CA VAL A 9 1.77 6.18 -7.52
C VAL A 9 2.30 4.84 -6.99
N PHE A 10 3.45 4.91 -6.33
CA PHE A 10 4.13 3.77 -5.74
C PHE A 10 4.05 3.85 -4.21
N SER A 11 3.82 2.71 -3.59
CA SER A 11 3.91 2.48 -2.15
C SER A 11 5.30 1.94 -1.79
N ALA A 12 5.62 1.92 -0.49
CA ALA A 12 6.84 1.27 -0.01
C ALA A 12 6.89 -0.23 -0.41
N GLY A 13 5.74 -0.91 -0.44
CA GLY A 13 5.64 -2.31 -0.88
C GLY A 13 6.04 -2.50 -2.34
N ASP A 14 5.74 -1.53 -3.21
CA ASP A 14 6.13 -1.59 -4.63
C ASP A 14 7.65 -1.48 -4.81
N LEU A 15 8.29 -0.62 -4.00
CA LEU A 15 9.75 -0.50 -3.99
C LEU A 15 10.42 -1.80 -3.50
N VAL A 16 9.93 -2.37 -2.40
CA VAL A 16 10.43 -3.66 -1.89
C VAL A 16 10.23 -4.76 -2.94
N GLY A 17 9.07 -4.79 -3.60
CA GLY A 17 8.78 -5.70 -4.71
C GLY A 17 9.79 -5.55 -5.85
N HIS A 18 10.11 -4.31 -6.26
CA HIS A 18 11.10 -4.04 -7.30
C HIS A 18 12.52 -4.51 -6.93
N LEU A 19 12.95 -4.23 -5.69
CA LEU A 19 14.26 -4.62 -5.20
C LEU A 19 14.42 -6.15 -5.16
N ASN A 20 13.35 -6.87 -4.83
CA ASN A 20 13.35 -8.33 -4.81
C ASN A 20 13.19 -8.94 -6.21
N CYS A 21 12.36 -8.35 -7.06
CA CYS A 21 12.05 -8.86 -8.40
C CYS A 21 11.63 -7.72 -9.35
N ARG A 22 12.54 -7.29 -10.21
CA ARG A 22 12.24 -6.23 -11.21
C ARG A 22 11.09 -6.59 -12.15
N TYR A 23 10.93 -7.87 -12.47
CA TYR A 23 9.85 -8.34 -13.33
C TYR A 23 8.47 -8.19 -12.66
N LEU A 24 8.39 -8.25 -11.33
CA LEU A 24 7.15 -7.99 -10.60
C LEU A 24 6.63 -6.57 -10.85
N THR A 25 7.53 -5.57 -10.86
CA THR A 25 7.16 -4.18 -11.19
C THR A 25 6.56 -4.05 -12.58
N TYR A 26 7.09 -4.79 -13.57
CA TYR A 26 6.53 -4.80 -14.92
C TYR A 26 5.11 -5.36 -14.93
N LEU A 27 4.86 -6.47 -14.24
CA LEU A 27 3.53 -7.07 -14.12
C LEU A 27 2.55 -6.15 -13.39
N ASP A 28 2.97 -5.55 -12.28
CA ASP A 28 2.16 -4.62 -11.50
C ASP A 28 1.78 -3.37 -12.30
N LEU A 29 2.68 -2.88 -13.16
CA LEU A 29 2.39 -1.77 -14.06
C LEU A 29 1.31 -2.14 -15.08
N LYS A 30 1.40 -3.32 -15.69
CA LYS A 30 0.37 -3.81 -16.61
C LYS A 30 -0.99 -3.96 -15.94
N VAL A 31 -1.01 -4.44 -14.70
CA VAL A 31 -2.25 -4.48 -13.90
C VAL A 31 -2.79 -3.08 -13.65
N ALA A 32 -1.94 -2.12 -13.25
CA ALA A 32 -2.34 -0.73 -13.01
C ALA A 32 -2.83 -0.01 -14.29
N GLN A 33 -2.35 -0.43 -15.46
CA GLN A 33 -2.77 0.08 -16.77
C GLN A 33 -4.04 -0.61 -17.31
N GLY A 34 -4.48 -1.72 -16.69
CA GLY A 34 -5.62 -2.50 -17.15
C GLY A 34 -5.30 -3.49 -18.27
N GLU A 35 -4.01 -3.70 -18.59
CA GLU A 35 -3.57 -4.69 -19.60
C GLU A 35 -3.63 -6.13 -19.07
N LEU A 36 -3.51 -6.32 -17.75
CA LEU A 36 -3.62 -7.61 -17.08
C LEU A 36 -4.63 -7.53 -15.95
N ALA A 37 -5.34 -8.64 -15.73
CA ALA A 37 -6.15 -8.80 -14.53
C ALA A 37 -5.25 -9.04 -13.31
N ARG A 38 -5.59 -8.45 -12.18
CA ARG A 38 -4.92 -8.76 -10.91
C ARG A 38 -5.20 -10.22 -10.54
N PRO A 39 -4.18 -10.99 -10.09
CA PRO A 39 -4.40 -12.34 -9.60
C PRO A 39 -5.42 -12.35 -8.46
N ARG A 40 -6.26 -13.38 -8.41
CA ARG A 40 -7.19 -13.58 -7.29
C ARG A 40 -6.36 -13.83 -6.03
N VAL A 41 -6.55 -12.97 -5.04
CA VAL A 41 -6.02 -13.19 -3.69
C VAL A 41 -6.77 -14.41 -3.12
N ARG A 42 -6.02 -15.38 -2.61
CA ARG A 42 -6.62 -16.48 -1.84
C ARG A 42 -6.91 -15.98 -0.44
N ASP A 43 -8.01 -16.44 0.13
CA ASP A 43 -8.31 -16.20 1.53
C ASP A 43 -7.17 -16.79 2.39
N ASP A 44 -6.46 -15.93 3.11
CA ASP A 44 -5.34 -16.29 3.97
C ASP A 44 -5.48 -15.56 5.31
N PRO A 45 -6.08 -16.21 6.32
CA PRO A 45 -6.30 -15.61 7.64
C PRO A 45 -5.01 -15.13 8.32
N THR A 46 -3.86 -15.72 7.98
CA THR A 46 -2.57 -15.32 8.54
C THR A 46 -2.12 -13.99 7.94
N LEU A 47 -2.30 -13.82 6.63
CA LEU A 47 -2.00 -12.58 5.94
C LEU A 47 -2.92 -11.44 6.42
N ASP A 48 -4.19 -11.75 6.67
CA ASP A 48 -5.14 -10.78 7.22
C ASP A 48 -4.73 -10.33 8.62
N ALA A 49 -4.38 -11.27 9.51
CA ALA A 49 -3.92 -10.95 10.85
C ALA A 49 -2.62 -10.10 10.84
N LEU A 50 -1.69 -10.40 9.92
CA LEU A 50 -0.46 -9.63 9.76
C LEU A 50 -0.77 -8.19 9.30
N THR A 51 -1.68 -8.06 8.34
CA THR A 51 -2.12 -6.76 7.81
C THR A 51 -2.74 -5.90 8.92
N GLU A 52 -3.63 -6.48 9.73
CA GLU A 52 -4.26 -5.76 10.85
C GLU A 52 -3.25 -5.33 11.90
N ARG A 53 -2.28 -6.20 12.24
CA ARG A 53 -1.21 -5.84 13.17
C ARG A 53 -0.35 -4.69 12.66
N GLY A 54 -0.03 -4.68 11.36
CA GLY A 54 0.69 -3.57 10.72
C GLY A 54 -0.06 -2.24 10.87
N LYS A 55 -1.36 -2.24 10.55
CA LYS A 55 -2.21 -1.04 10.70
C LYS A 55 -2.30 -0.55 12.15
N ILE A 56 -2.37 -1.45 13.13
CA ILE A 56 -2.35 -1.09 14.56
C ILE A 56 -1.04 -0.40 14.92
N HIS A 57 0.09 -0.97 14.48
CA HIS A 57 1.41 -0.40 14.74
C HIS A 57 1.57 0.99 14.14
N GLU A 58 1.20 1.16 12.87
CA GLU A 58 1.30 2.45 12.18
C GLU A 58 0.45 3.54 12.86
N ARG A 59 -0.79 3.22 13.25
CA ARG A 59 -1.64 4.14 14.00
C ARG A 59 -1.03 4.53 15.34
N GLY A 60 -0.61 3.54 16.12
CA GLY A 60 0.00 3.79 17.44
C GLY A 60 1.27 4.64 17.35
N PHE A 61 2.07 4.45 16.29
CA PHE A 61 3.25 5.28 16.06
C PHE A 61 2.89 6.73 15.71
N VAL A 62 1.89 6.95 14.87
CA VAL A 62 1.41 8.30 14.53
C VAL A 62 0.84 9.01 15.77
N ASP A 63 0.07 8.32 16.58
CA ASP A 63 -0.51 8.90 17.81
C ASP A 63 0.59 9.24 18.82
N HIS A 64 1.60 8.37 18.98
CA HIS A 64 2.79 8.65 19.78
C HIS A 64 3.53 9.93 19.33
N LEU A 65 3.68 10.13 18.01
CA LEU A 65 4.31 11.35 17.48
C LEU A 65 3.45 12.61 17.73
N ALA A 66 2.12 12.49 17.70
CA ALA A 66 1.22 13.59 18.02
C ALA A 66 1.34 14.00 19.49
N GLU A 67 1.42 13.01 20.40
CA GLU A 67 1.59 13.24 21.84
C GLU A 67 2.93 13.93 22.18
N GLN A 68 3.96 13.71 21.36
CA GLN A 68 5.25 14.39 21.47
C GLN A 68 5.25 15.84 20.96
N GLY A 69 4.08 16.38 20.58
CA GLY A 69 3.94 17.73 20.03
C GLY A 69 4.26 17.83 18.54
N GLY A 70 4.42 16.69 17.85
CA GLY A 70 4.60 16.66 16.40
C GLY A 70 3.31 17.02 15.66
N SER A 71 3.40 17.83 14.61
CA SER A 71 2.27 18.11 13.74
C SER A 71 1.96 16.91 12.84
N VAL A 72 0.89 16.17 13.15
CA VAL A 72 0.42 15.05 12.33
C VAL A 72 -0.57 15.54 11.28
N ALA A 73 -0.17 15.55 10.00
CA ALA A 73 -1.07 15.80 8.89
C ALA A 73 -1.80 14.51 8.51
N ARG A 74 -3.04 14.34 8.96
CA ARG A 74 -3.90 13.23 8.50
C ARG A 74 -4.45 13.58 7.12
N ARG A 75 -3.75 13.20 6.06
CA ARG A 75 -4.30 13.24 4.70
C ARG A 75 -4.57 11.82 4.24
N TRP A 76 -5.80 11.38 4.47
CA TRP A 76 -6.35 10.17 3.87
C TRP A 76 -7.62 10.57 3.12
N SER A 77 -7.53 10.71 1.80
CA SER A 77 -8.71 10.59 0.96
C SER A 77 -9.00 9.10 0.91
N ALA A 78 -10.06 8.67 1.59
CA ALA A 78 -10.71 7.43 1.24
C ALA A 78 -11.09 7.57 -0.24
N ALA A 79 -10.44 6.79 -1.11
CA ALA A 79 -10.98 6.56 -2.44
C ALA A 79 -12.35 5.94 -2.21
N THR A 80 -13.39 6.76 -2.40
CA THR A 80 -14.78 6.35 -2.35
C THR A 80 -14.98 5.29 -3.42
N GLN A 81 -15.68 4.25 -3.00
CA GLN A 81 -16.05 3.02 -3.70
C GLN A 81 -16.55 3.23 -5.13
#